data_AF-A0A963WPN8-F1
#
_entry.id   AF-A0A963WPN8-F1
#
_cell.length_a   1.000
_cell.length_b   1.000
_cell.length_c   1.000
_cell.angle_alpha   90.00
_cell.angle_beta   90.00
_cell.angle_gamma   90.00
#
_symmetry.space_group_name_H-M   'P 1'
#
loop_
_entity.id
_entity.type
_entity.pdbx_description
1 polymer ?
#
loop_
_entity_poly.entity_id
_entity_poly.type
_entity_poly.pdbx_seq_one_letter_code
_entity_poly.pdbx_strand_id
1 'polypeptide(L)'
;MMDEDEYREPDAGDDPALAFARVEDRLASVHGEVGLLRAAIAGLAATRESIEIPDYEPTLARTEKVLGVLVQQIDPIAKSPLLSMTPHNMAGEIVSAALHARREDQRLIAEARTGLDQAAREVGNRLASARRGDVQNRWLIGTGLGGAALGMLLYAALAGPVARMMPASWHWPERRAMHALGEPTMWDAGQRLMQTAAPESWALIVAASPLVDGNREAVQKCREQADKAKKPVRCTIEVRPDGGR
;
A
#
# COMPACT_ATOMS: atom_id res chain seq x y z
N MET A 1 94.63 -11.70 -95.32
CA MET A 1 93.46 -11.61 -94.43
C MET A 1 92.62 -12.82 -94.73
N MET A 2 92.15 -13.67 -93.83
CA MET A 2 92.32 -13.94 -92.40
C MET A 2 91.72 -15.36 -92.23
N ASP A 3 92.21 -16.09 -91.24
CA ASP A 3 91.62 -17.17 -90.42
C ASP A 3 90.06 -17.28 -90.43
N GLU A 4 89.35 -18.38 -90.15
CA GLU A 4 89.60 -19.72 -89.58
C GLU A 4 88.32 -20.59 -89.83
N ASP A 5 88.44 -21.91 -89.74
CA ASP A 5 87.35 -22.91 -89.61
C ASP A 5 86.29 -23.05 -90.70
N GLU A 6 86.67 -23.48 -91.91
CA GLU A 6 85.70 -24.24 -92.72
C GLU A 6 86.38 -25.15 -93.72
N TYR A 7 86.92 -26.28 -93.27
CA TYR A 7 87.21 -27.41 -94.16
C TYR A 7 87.38 -28.69 -93.35
N ARG A 8 86.43 -29.62 -93.46
CA ARG A 8 86.82 -31.03 -93.55
C ARG A 8 85.76 -31.89 -94.20
N GLU A 9 85.81 -31.90 -95.52
CA GLU A 9 85.55 -33.13 -96.25
C GLU A 9 86.48 -34.24 -95.71
N PRO A 10 85.95 -35.46 -95.59
CA PRO A 10 86.49 -36.51 -96.43
C PRO A 10 85.41 -37.05 -97.35
N ASP A 11 85.71 -36.97 -98.63
CA ASP A 11 85.32 -37.92 -99.65
C ASP A 11 85.24 -39.35 -99.07
N ALA A 12 84.04 -39.88 -98.97
CA ALA A 12 83.75 -41.27 -98.60
C ALA A 12 82.44 -41.64 -99.31
N GLY A 13 82.62 -42.19 -100.51
CA GLY A 13 81.61 -42.32 -101.55
C GLY A 13 80.39 -43.17 -101.21
N ASP A 14 79.45 -43.12 -102.16
CA ASP A 14 78.30 -44.01 -102.33
C ASP A 14 78.69 -45.48 -102.04
N ASP A 15 78.43 -45.93 -100.81
CA ASP A 15 78.49 -47.34 -100.44
C ASP A 15 77.09 -47.88 -100.14
N PRO A 16 76.50 -48.71 -101.03
CA PRO A 16 75.20 -49.33 -100.79
C PRO A 16 75.18 -50.24 -99.56
N ALA A 17 76.34 -50.72 -99.06
CA ALA A 17 76.41 -51.58 -97.88
C ALA A 17 75.97 -50.88 -96.59
N LEU A 18 76.25 -49.57 -96.44
CA LEU A 18 75.87 -48.78 -95.27
C LEU A 18 74.37 -48.44 -95.24
N ALA A 19 73.69 -48.43 -96.40
CA ALA A 19 72.25 -48.24 -96.49
C ALA A 19 71.47 -49.48 -96.08
N PHE A 20 71.94 -50.68 -96.45
CA PHE A 20 71.32 -51.95 -96.07
C PHE A 20 71.36 -52.21 -94.56
N ALA A 21 72.48 -51.92 -93.90
CA ALA A 21 72.61 -52.08 -92.44
C ALA A 21 71.58 -51.23 -91.66
N ARG A 22 71.25 -50.04 -92.17
CA ARG A 22 70.25 -49.15 -91.54
C ARG A 22 68.81 -49.66 -91.71
N VAL A 23 68.53 -50.36 -92.79
CA VAL A 23 67.22 -50.99 -93.05
C VAL A 23 67.04 -52.22 -92.16
N GLU A 24 68.09 -53.03 -91.97
CA GLU A 24 68.04 -54.19 -91.07
C GLU A 24 67.77 -53.79 -89.61
N ASP A 25 68.44 -52.74 -89.12
CA ASP A 25 68.27 -52.26 -87.74
C ASP A 25 66.83 -51.75 -87.47
N ARG A 26 66.23 -51.03 -88.43
CA ARG A 26 64.80 -50.64 -88.35
C ARG A 26 63.86 -51.84 -88.40
N LEU A 27 64.15 -52.84 -89.22
CA LEU A 27 63.30 -54.03 -89.33
C LEU A 27 63.31 -54.84 -88.03
N ALA A 28 64.47 -54.89 -87.35
CA ALA A 28 64.63 -55.51 -86.04
C ALA A 28 63.84 -54.75 -84.94
N SER A 29 63.90 -53.42 -84.93
CA SER A 29 63.10 -52.58 -84.03
C SER A 29 61.59 -52.80 -84.21
N VAL A 30 61.10 -52.78 -85.45
CA VAL A 30 59.67 -52.99 -85.74
C VAL A 30 59.21 -54.40 -85.35
N HIS A 31 60.04 -55.44 -85.57
CA HIS A 31 59.72 -56.79 -85.10
C HIS A 31 59.63 -56.87 -83.57
N GLY A 32 60.50 -56.16 -82.85
CA GLY A 32 60.44 -56.06 -81.38
C GLY A 32 59.15 -55.41 -80.89
N GLU A 33 58.72 -54.30 -81.51
CA GLU A 33 57.48 -53.60 -81.16
C GLU A 33 56.22 -54.43 -81.45
N VAL A 34 56.19 -55.14 -82.59
CA VAL A 34 55.07 -56.03 -82.94
C VAL A 34 55.01 -57.24 -81.99
N GLY A 35 56.16 -57.74 -81.51
CA GLY A 35 56.22 -58.77 -80.48
C GLY A 35 55.58 -58.32 -79.16
N LEU A 36 55.86 -57.08 -78.72
CA LEU A 36 55.29 -56.50 -77.51
C LEU A 36 53.78 -56.25 -77.63
N LEU A 37 53.31 -55.72 -78.77
CA LEU A 37 51.88 -55.55 -79.04
C LEU A 37 51.13 -56.89 -79.05
N ARG A 38 51.72 -57.94 -79.64
CA ARG A 38 51.12 -59.28 -79.65
C ARG A 38 51.03 -59.87 -78.24
N ALA A 39 52.05 -59.65 -77.41
CA ALA A 39 52.04 -60.07 -76.01
C ALA A 39 50.98 -59.30 -75.19
N ALA A 40 50.83 -57.99 -75.40
CA ALA A 40 49.82 -57.18 -74.74
C ALA A 40 48.39 -57.59 -75.15
N ILE A 41 48.16 -57.87 -76.43
CA ILE A 41 46.87 -58.35 -76.94
C ILE A 41 46.55 -59.75 -76.40
N ALA A 42 47.55 -60.65 -76.34
CA ALA A 42 47.37 -61.97 -75.75
C ALA A 42 47.05 -61.88 -74.24
N GLY A 43 47.69 -60.96 -73.51
CA GLY A 43 47.38 -60.69 -72.10
C GLY A 43 45.95 -60.17 -71.89
N LEU A 44 45.50 -59.24 -72.72
CA LEU A 44 44.13 -58.70 -72.69
C LEU A 44 43.07 -59.75 -73.07
N ALA A 45 43.37 -60.60 -74.05
CA ALA A 45 42.49 -61.70 -74.44
C ALA A 45 42.33 -62.73 -73.31
N ALA A 46 43.42 -63.10 -72.62
CA ALA A 46 43.39 -64.01 -71.48
C ALA A 46 42.57 -63.45 -70.31
N THR A 47 42.63 -62.14 -70.04
CA THR A 47 41.78 -61.51 -69.01
C THR A 47 40.31 -61.42 -69.39
N ARG A 48 39.97 -61.45 -70.68
CA ARG A 48 38.58 -61.35 -71.15
C ARG A 48 37.84 -62.68 -71.05
N GLU A 49 38.56 -63.78 -71.19
CA GLU A 49 38.04 -65.14 -71.02
C GLU A 49 37.70 -65.44 -69.54
N SER A 50 38.25 -64.68 -68.59
CA SER A 50 37.99 -64.79 -67.15
C SER A 50 37.00 -63.77 -66.57
N ILE A 51 36.25 -63.03 -67.41
CA ILE A 51 35.21 -62.10 -66.92
C ILE A 51 33.92 -62.88 -66.71
N GLU A 52 33.74 -63.43 -65.52
CA GLU A 52 32.47 -63.96 -65.05
C GLU A 52 31.58 -62.77 -64.64
N ILE A 53 30.49 -62.51 -65.38
CA ILE A 53 29.54 -61.43 -65.09
C ILE A 53 28.77 -61.83 -63.82
N PRO A 54 28.87 -61.06 -62.70
CA PRO A 54 28.17 -61.41 -61.47
C PRO A 54 26.66 -61.26 -61.67
N ASP A 55 25.88 -62.24 -61.22
CA ASP A 55 24.43 -62.16 -61.23
C ASP A 55 23.92 -61.23 -60.12
N TYR A 56 23.40 -60.06 -60.51
CA TYR A 56 22.86 -59.05 -59.60
C TYR A 56 21.36 -59.19 -59.34
N GLU A 57 20.67 -60.10 -60.03
CA GLU A 57 19.24 -60.39 -59.81
C GLU A 57 18.90 -60.64 -58.32
N PRO A 58 19.66 -61.45 -57.54
CA PRO A 58 19.35 -61.66 -56.13
C PRO A 58 19.50 -60.39 -55.28
N THR A 59 20.37 -59.46 -55.68
CA THR A 59 20.58 -58.21 -54.95
C THR A 59 19.47 -57.21 -55.24
N LEU A 60 19.01 -57.12 -56.50
CA LEU A 60 17.84 -56.30 -56.86
C LEU A 60 16.56 -56.83 -56.20
N ALA A 61 16.31 -58.13 -56.24
CA ALA A 61 15.14 -58.74 -55.60
C ALA A 61 15.13 -58.51 -54.08
N ARG A 62 16.31 -58.50 -53.44
CA ARG A 62 16.45 -58.15 -52.02
C ARG A 62 16.13 -56.67 -51.76
N THR A 63 16.59 -55.78 -52.64
CA THR A 63 16.36 -54.33 -52.50
C THR A 63 14.89 -53.97 -52.69
N GLU A 64 14.21 -54.63 -53.64
CA GLU A 64 12.77 -54.50 -53.85
C GLU A 64 11.98 -54.95 -52.62
N LYS A 65 12.33 -56.10 -52.02
CA LYS A 65 11.71 -56.57 -50.76
C LYS A 65 11.90 -55.57 -49.62
N VAL A 66 13.11 -55.03 -49.45
CA VAL A 66 13.39 -54.04 -48.40
C VAL A 66 12.58 -52.76 -48.63
N LEU A 67 12.48 -52.30 -49.88
CA LEU A 67 11.70 -51.12 -50.21
C LEU A 67 10.20 -51.36 -49.98
N GLY A 68 9.68 -52.54 -50.31
CA GLY A 68 8.30 -52.93 -50.05
C GLY A 68 7.97 -52.96 -48.55
N VAL A 69 8.87 -53.51 -47.71
CA VAL A 69 8.71 -53.48 -46.25
C VAL A 69 8.74 -52.05 -45.70
N LEU A 70 9.64 -51.21 -46.22
CA LEU A 70 9.75 -49.81 -45.80
C LEU A 70 8.47 -49.03 -46.13
N VAL A 71 7.91 -49.23 -47.33
CA VAL A 71 6.64 -48.60 -47.73
C VAL A 71 5.49 -49.08 -46.84
N GLN A 72 5.42 -50.37 -46.52
CA GLN A 72 4.40 -50.91 -45.60
C GLN A 72 4.53 -50.34 -44.17
N GLN A 73 5.73 -49.99 -43.73
CA GLN A 73 5.94 -49.35 -42.42
C GLN A 73 5.63 -47.85 -42.43
N ILE A 74 5.85 -47.16 -43.56
CA ILE A 74 5.61 -45.72 -43.69
C ILE A 74 4.13 -45.40 -43.96
N ASP A 75 3.41 -46.26 -44.69
CA ASP A 75 1.98 -46.07 -45.01
C ASP A 75 1.09 -45.82 -43.76
N PRO A 76 1.20 -46.57 -42.65
CA PRO A 76 0.44 -46.26 -41.43
C PRO A 76 0.89 -44.97 -40.73
N ILE A 77 2.16 -44.56 -40.88
CA ILE A 77 2.67 -43.29 -40.34
C ILE A 77 2.10 -42.12 -41.14
N ALA A 78 2.09 -42.23 -42.48
CA ALA A 78 1.51 -41.26 -43.39
C ALA A 78 -0.01 -41.08 -43.19
N LYS A 79 -0.71 -42.16 -42.84
CA LYS A 79 -2.15 -42.17 -42.53
C LYS A 79 -2.48 -41.80 -41.08
N SER A 80 -1.47 -41.57 -40.23
CA SER A 80 -1.70 -41.25 -38.83
C SER A 80 -2.18 -39.79 -38.64
N PRO A 81 -3.15 -39.54 -37.75
CA PRO A 81 -3.66 -38.18 -37.45
C PRO A 81 -2.62 -37.26 -36.78
N LEU A 82 -1.43 -37.77 -36.46
CA LEU A 82 -0.29 -36.98 -36.00
C LEU A 82 0.25 -36.03 -37.08
N LEU A 83 0.05 -36.33 -38.38
CA LEU A 83 0.48 -35.46 -39.48
C LEU A 83 -0.57 -34.41 -39.87
N SER A 84 -1.86 -34.62 -39.52
CA SER A 84 -2.92 -33.64 -39.79
C SER A 84 -2.98 -32.51 -38.75
N MET A 85 -2.52 -32.75 -37.52
CA MET A 85 -2.17 -31.68 -36.58
C MET A 85 -0.74 -31.24 -36.84
N THR A 86 -0.55 -30.24 -37.70
CA THR A 86 0.77 -29.63 -37.86
C THR A 86 1.19 -28.95 -36.55
N PRO A 87 2.49 -28.92 -36.21
CA PRO A 87 2.99 -28.21 -35.04
C PRO A 87 2.56 -26.73 -35.00
N HIS A 88 2.36 -26.13 -36.17
CA HIS A 88 1.85 -24.78 -36.32
C HIS A 88 0.38 -24.64 -35.86
N ASN A 89 -0.48 -25.60 -36.22
CA ASN A 89 -1.88 -25.60 -35.77
C ASN A 89 -1.99 -25.84 -34.26
N MET A 90 -1.19 -26.76 -33.70
CA MET A 90 -1.14 -26.94 -32.23
C MET A 90 -0.67 -25.68 -31.50
N ALA A 91 0.36 -25.00 -32.02
CA ALA A 91 0.82 -23.73 -31.45
C ALA A 91 -0.27 -22.64 -31.52
N GLY A 92 -1.04 -22.60 -32.61
CA GLY A 92 -2.18 -21.69 -32.77
C GLY A 92 -3.30 -21.93 -31.74
N GLU A 93 -3.67 -23.19 -31.51
CA GLU A 93 -4.66 -23.56 -30.48
C GLU A 93 -4.17 -23.30 -29.06
N ILE A 94 -2.89 -23.52 -28.78
CA ILE A 94 -2.29 -23.20 -27.47
C ILE A 94 -2.32 -21.68 -27.24
N VAL A 95 -1.96 -20.87 -28.24
CA VAL A 95 -2.01 -19.41 -28.14
C VAL A 95 -3.45 -18.92 -27.98
N SER A 96 -4.41 -19.48 -28.71
CA SER A 96 -5.82 -19.07 -28.59
C SER A 96 -6.42 -19.46 -27.23
N ALA A 97 -6.13 -20.66 -26.73
CA ALA A 97 -6.52 -21.12 -25.40
C ALA A 97 -5.86 -20.26 -24.30
N ALA A 98 -4.57 -19.93 -24.44
CA ALA A 98 -3.86 -19.05 -23.52
C ALA A 98 -4.43 -17.62 -23.51
N LEU A 99 -4.77 -17.07 -24.69
CA LEU A 99 -5.42 -15.77 -24.80
C LEU A 99 -6.83 -15.78 -24.18
N HIS A 100 -7.59 -16.86 -24.35
CA HIS A 100 -8.90 -17.01 -23.72
C HIS A 100 -8.80 -17.08 -22.18
N ALA A 101 -7.87 -17.89 -21.65
CA ALA A 101 -7.61 -17.95 -20.21
C ALA A 101 -7.19 -16.59 -19.65
N ARG A 102 -6.28 -15.89 -20.35
CA ARG A 102 -5.81 -14.54 -19.97
C ARG A 102 -6.92 -13.50 -19.94
N ARG A 103 -7.92 -13.59 -20.84
CA ARG A 103 -9.05 -12.65 -20.85
C ARG A 103 -9.94 -12.83 -19.63
N GLU A 104 -10.20 -14.07 -19.23
CA GLU A 104 -10.98 -14.36 -18.03
C GLU A 104 -10.23 -13.92 -16.77
N ASP A 105 -8.93 -14.19 -16.68
CA ASP A 105 -8.08 -13.68 -15.60
C ASP A 105 -8.07 -12.15 -15.55
N GLN A 106 -7.93 -11.48 -16.70
CA GLN A 106 -7.97 -10.02 -16.78
C GLN A 106 -9.30 -9.46 -16.29
N ARG A 107 -10.41 -10.12 -16.62
CA ARG A 107 -11.74 -9.74 -16.15
C ARG A 107 -11.87 -9.89 -14.63
N LEU A 108 -11.47 -11.04 -14.08
CA LEU A 108 -11.51 -11.31 -12.64
C LEU A 108 -10.61 -10.34 -11.86
N ILE A 109 -9.41 -10.04 -12.39
CA ILE A 109 -8.49 -9.07 -11.80
C ILE A 109 -9.09 -7.66 -11.84
N ALA A 110 -9.73 -7.26 -12.94
CA ALA A 110 -10.38 -5.96 -13.04
C ALA A 110 -11.52 -5.83 -12.03
N GLU A 111 -12.38 -6.85 -11.93
CA GLU A 111 -13.48 -6.90 -10.98
C GLU A 111 -12.98 -6.87 -9.53
N ALA A 112 -11.96 -7.67 -9.20
CA ALA A 112 -11.32 -7.66 -7.89
C ALA A 112 -10.71 -6.28 -7.55
N ARG A 113 -10.04 -5.62 -8.50
CA ARG A 113 -9.52 -4.25 -8.31
C ARG A 113 -10.64 -3.26 -8.03
N THR A 114 -11.74 -3.31 -8.79
CA THR A 114 -12.88 -2.42 -8.55
C THR A 114 -13.53 -2.65 -7.20
N GLY A 115 -13.66 -3.91 -6.77
CA GLY A 115 -14.16 -4.27 -5.44
C GLY A 115 -13.24 -3.79 -4.32
N LEU A 116 -11.92 -3.95 -4.47
CA LEU A 116 -10.92 -3.45 -3.53
C LEU A 116 -10.92 -1.93 -3.44
N ASP A 117 -10.99 -1.22 -4.57
CA ASP A 117 -11.07 0.25 -4.60
C ASP A 117 -12.37 0.75 -3.95
N GLN A 118 -13.48 0.06 -4.16
CA GLN A 118 -14.76 0.39 -3.52
C GLN A 118 -14.69 0.18 -2.01
N ALA A 119 -14.17 -0.97 -1.56
CA ALA A 119 -13.97 -1.25 -0.15
C ALA A 119 -13.00 -0.26 0.51
N ALA A 120 -11.87 0.06 -0.15
CA ALA A 120 -10.90 1.04 0.33
C ALA A 120 -11.52 2.44 0.47
N ARG A 121 -12.35 2.86 -0.49
CA ARG A 121 -13.11 4.12 -0.41
C ARG A 121 -14.13 4.11 0.73
N GLU A 122 -14.86 3.02 0.92
CA GLU A 122 -15.85 2.91 1.99
C GLU A 122 -15.20 2.93 3.38
N VAL A 123 -14.11 2.17 3.56
CA VAL A 123 -13.29 2.19 4.79
C VAL A 123 -12.69 3.58 5.01
N GLY A 124 -12.13 4.20 3.98
CA GLY A 124 -11.57 5.56 4.04
C GLY A 124 -12.62 6.60 4.44
N ASN A 125 -13.83 6.51 3.88
CA ASN A 125 -14.94 7.41 4.21
C ASN A 125 -15.43 7.21 5.65
N ARG A 126 -15.58 5.96 6.11
CA ARG A 126 -15.96 5.67 7.51
C ARG A 126 -14.89 6.14 8.49
N LEU A 127 -13.61 5.90 8.19
CA LEU A 127 -12.50 6.32 9.04
C LEU A 127 -12.36 7.86 9.07
N ALA A 128 -12.50 8.53 7.93
CA ALA A 128 -12.50 9.98 7.84
C ALA A 128 -13.72 10.61 8.54
N SER A 129 -14.87 9.92 8.55
CA SER A 129 -16.04 10.32 9.32
C SER A 129 -15.81 10.18 10.82
N ALA A 130 -15.32 9.02 11.27
CA ALA A 130 -15.00 8.74 12.67
C ALA A 130 -13.97 9.73 13.23
N ARG A 131 -12.89 9.98 12.49
CA ARG A 131 -11.83 10.91 12.91
C ARG A 131 -12.33 12.35 13.02
N ARG A 132 -13.25 12.77 12.13
CA ARG A 132 -13.91 14.08 12.23
C ARG A 132 -14.87 14.14 13.43
N GLY A 133 -15.57 13.05 13.72
CA GLY A 133 -16.43 12.91 14.90
C GLY A 133 -15.66 13.08 16.21
N ASP A 134 -14.51 12.41 16.36
CA ASP A 134 -13.70 12.48 17.58
C ASP A 134 -13.13 13.89 17.81
N VAL A 135 -12.62 14.52 16.75
CA VAL A 135 -12.08 15.88 16.83
C VAL A 135 -13.18 16.90 17.15
N GLN A 136 -14.34 16.77 16.52
CA GLN A 136 -15.48 17.64 16.80
C GLN A 136 -16.00 17.44 18.22
N ASN A 137 -16.17 16.21 18.67
CA ASN A 137 -16.63 15.90 20.03
C ASN A 137 -15.67 16.46 21.08
N ARG A 138 -14.35 16.30 20.89
CA ARG A 138 -13.35 16.84 21.81
C ARG A 138 -13.37 18.38 21.84
N TRP A 139 -13.58 19.03 20.71
CA TRP A 139 -13.74 20.48 20.67
C TRP A 139 -15.03 20.92 21.38
N LEU A 140 -16.13 20.22 21.15
CA LEU A 140 -17.43 20.50 21.77
C LEU A 140 -17.39 20.34 23.29
N ILE A 141 -16.79 19.25 23.77
CA ILE A 141 -16.52 19.01 25.19
C ILE A 141 -15.60 20.11 25.74
N GLY A 142 -14.52 20.44 25.04
CA GLY A 142 -13.58 21.49 25.44
C GLY A 142 -14.26 22.86 25.58
N THR A 143 -15.07 23.27 24.60
CA THR A 143 -15.82 24.53 24.64
C THR A 143 -16.91 24.51 25.70
N GLY A 144 -17.58 23.37 25.92
CA GLY A 144 -18.60 23.22 26.95
C GLY A 144 -18.02 23.33 28.35
N LEU A 145 -16.94 22.60 28.63
CA LEU A 145 -16.23 22.67 29.91
C LEU A 145 -15.60 24.05 30.13
N GLY A 146 -14.97 24.61 29.11
CA GLY A 146 -14.39 25.95 29.16
C GLY A 146 -15.44 27.03 29.43
N GLY A 147 -16.58 26.97 28.75
CA GLY A 147 -17.70 27.89 28.96
C GLY A 147 -18.31 27.76 30.35
N ALA A 148 -18.49 26.53 30.84
CA ALA A 148 -18.99 26.28 32.20
C ALA A 148 -18.03 26.83 33.26
N ALA A 149 -16.72 26.57 33.13
CA ALA A 149 -15.70 27.07 34.04
C ALA A 149 -15.65 28.61 34.02
N LEU A 150 -15.68 29.23 32.84
CA LEU A 150 -15.72 30.68 32.70
C LEU A 150 -16.99 31.28 33.31
N GLY A 151 -18.15 30.67 33.07
CA GLY A 151 -19.42 31.10 33.67
C GLY A 151 -19.40 31.05 35.19
N MET A 152 -18.81 30.00 35.77
CA MET A 152 -18.68 29.85 37.22
C MET A 152 -17.72 30.90 37.81
N LEU A 153 -16.60 31.18 37.14
CA LEU A 153 -15.67 32.24 37.52
C LEU A 153 -16.32 33.63 37.46
N LEU A 154 -17.05 33.93 36.38
CA LEU A 154 -17.78 35.18 36.24
C LEU A 154 -18.85 35.31 37.32
N TYR A 155 -19.61 34.26 37.60
CA TYR A 155 -20.60 34.27 38.67
C TYR A 155 -19.95 34.57 40.03
N ALA A 156 -18.85 33.89 40.38
CA ALA A 156 -18.15 34.12 41.65
C ALA A 156 -17.63 35.57 41.79
N ALA A 157 -17.11 36.15 40.71
CA ALA A 157 -16.59 37.52 40.72
C ALA A 157 -17.70 38.59 40.72
N LEU A 158 -18.77 38.37 39.96
CA LEU A 158 -19.80 39.38 39.70
C LEU A 158 -21.03 39.28 40.62
N ALA A 159 -21.32 38.12 41.21
CA ALA A 159 -22.53 37.96 42.04
C ALA A 159 -22.57 38.90 43.25
N GLY A 160 -21.42 39.15 43.88
CA GLY A 160 -21.30 40.07 45.02
C GLY A 160 -21.57 41.54 44.63
N PRO A 161 -20.79 42.12 43.69
CA PRO A 161 -20.98 43.49 43.21
C PRO A 161 -22.38 43.74 42.62
N VAL A 162 -22.87 42.84 41.76
CA VAL A 162 -24.20 42.97 41.14
C VAL A 162 -25.29 43.05 42.20
N ALA A 163 -25.21 42.22 43.25
CA ALA A 163 -26.20 42.25 44.31
C ALA A 163 -26.13 43.48 45.21
N ARG A 164 -25.04 44.26 45.19
CA ARG A 164 -24.95 45.56 45.89
C ARG A 164 -25.39 46.74 45.02
N MET A 165 -25.34 46.59 43.69
CA MET A 165 -25.78 47.62 42.74
C MET A 165 -27.30 47.65 42.54
N MET A 166 -28.01 46.58 42.92
CA MET A 166 -29.47 46.51 42.80
C MET A 166 -30.18 47.48 43.75
N PRO A 167 -31.42 47.89 43.43
CA PRO A 167 -32.21 48.78 44.29
C PRO A 167 -32.36 48.24 45.72
N ALA A 168 -32.29 49.13 46.70
CA ALA A 168 -32.39 48.76 48.11
C ALA A 168 -33.72 48.07 48.46
N SER A 169 -34.82 48.37 47.74
CA SER A 169 -36.12 47.74 47.93
C SER A 169 -36.13 46.23 47.68
N TRP A 170 -35.12 45.70 46.99
CA TRP A 170 -35.01 44.26 46.74
C TRP A 170 -34.32 43.51 47.87
N HIS A 171 -33.58 44.15 48.77
CA HIS A 171 -32.92 43.47 49.90
C HIS A 171 -32.16 42.19 49.50
N TRP A 172 -31.50 42.20 48.33
CA TRP A 172 -30.78 41.04 47.80
C TRP A 172 -29.58 40.62 48.68
N PRO A 173 -28.77 41.54 49.23
CA PRO A 173 -27.75 41.18 50.20
C PRO A 173 -28.31 40.48 51.44
N GLU A 174 -29.40 40.99 52.00
CA GLU A 174 -30.02 40.50 53.22
C GLU A 174 -30.68 39.14 53.00
N ARG A 175 -31.40 38.97 51.87
CA ARG A 175 -31.97 37.66 51.48
C ARG A 175 -30.89 36.62 51.24
N ARG A 176 -29.78 36.99 50.59
CA ARG A 176 -28.64 36.08 50.41
C ARG A 176 -27.98 35.72 51.74
N ALA A 177 -27.80 36.67 52.65
CA ALA A 177 -27.25 36.40 53.97
C ALA A 177 -28.14 35.44 54.77
N MET A 178 -29.46 35.65 54.75
CA MET A 178 -30.43 34.75 55.37
C MET A 178 -30.35 33.33 54.80
N HIS A 179 -30.35 33.18 53.47
CA HIS A 179 -30.19 31.86 52.83
C HIS A 179 -28.82 31.23 53.08
N ALA A 180 -27.74 32.01 53.11
CA ALA A 180 -26.39 31.50 53.37
C ALA A 180 -26.22 31.05 54.83
N LEU A 181 -26.89 31.73 55.76
CA LEU A 181 -26.95 31.31 57.16
C LEU A 181 -27.93 30.13 57.35
N GLY A 182 -28.89 29.94 56.45
CA GLY A 182 -29.89 28.87 56.54
C GLY A 182 -30.96 29.15 57.58
N GLU A 183 -31.20 30.43 57.88
CA GLU A 183 -32.23 30.85 58.83
C GLU A 183 -33.58 31.08 58.14
N PRO A 184 -34.71 30.85 58.84
CA PRO A 184 -36.03 30.90 58.22
C PRO A 184 -36.49 32.34 57.94
N THR A 185 -36.00 33.33 58.70
CA THR A 185 -36.32 34.74 58.49
C THR A 185 -35.06 35.61 58.48
N MET A 186 -35.16 36.79 57.86
CA MET A 186 -34.07 37.79 57.89
C MET A 186 -33.78 38.27 59.32
N TRP A 187 -34.77 38.24 60.20
CA TRP A 187 -34.60 38.59 61.60
C TRP A 187 -33.75 37.56 62.34
N ASP A 188 -34.06 36.27 62.19
CA ASP A 188 -33.30 35.18 62.81
C ASP A 188 -31.85 35.15 62.29
N ALA A 189 -31.66 35.41 60.99
CA ALA A 189 -30.34 35.62 60.39
C ALA A 189 -29.57 36.77 61.05
N GLY A 190 -30.24 37.90 61.30
CA GLY A 190 -29.67 39.05 62.01
C GLY A 190 -29.31 38.72 63.46
N GLN A 191 -30.19 38.04 64.19
CA GLN A 191 -29.94 37.60 65.57
C GLN A 191 -28.73 36.67 65.64
N ARG A 192 -28.67 35.65 64.77
CA ARG A 192 -27.55 34.73 64.70
C ARG A 192 -26.24 35.45 64.37
N LEU A 193 -26.27 36.41 63.44
CA LEU A 193 -25.08 37.19 63.10
C LEU A 193 -24.60 38.04 64.27
N MET A 194 -25.51 38.75 64.96
CA MET A 194 -25.19 39.53 66.16
C MET A 194 -24.65 38.67 67.30
N GLN A 195 -25.30 37.53 67.57
CA GLN A 195 -24.87 36.58 68.58
C GLN A 195 -23.49 35.99 68.26
N THR A 196 -23.21 35.68 67.00
CA THR A 196 -21.91 35.13 66.57
C THR A 196 -20.80 36.18 66.61
N ALA A 197 -21.10 37.42 66.23
CA ALA A 197 -20.11 38.50 66.16
C ALA A 197 -19.71 39.04 67.54
N ALA A 198 -20.67 39.16 68.47
CA ALA A 198 -20.44 39.71 69.80
C ALA A 198 -21.44 39.13 70.83
N PRO A 199 -21.17 37.93 71.38
CA PRO A 199 -22.11 37.26 72.28
C PRO A 199 -22.40 38.06 73.55
N GLU A 200 -21.40 38.74 74.11
CA GLU A 200 -21.58 39.59 75.30
C GLU A 200 -22.48 40.80 75.04
N SER A 201 -22.28 41.48 73.91
CA SER A 201 -23.13 42.60 73.50
C SER A 201 -24.55 42.15 73.20
N TRP A 202 -24.70 40.97 72.57
CA TRP A 202 -26.00 40.36 72.34
C TRP A 202 -26.72 40.04 73.65
N ALA A 203 -26.02 39.47 74.65
CA ALA A 203 -26.58 39.17 75.96
C ALA A 203 -27.12 40.44 76.66
N LEU A 204 -26.42 41.57 76.55
CA LEU A 204 -26.89 42.85 77.07
C LEU A 204 -28.19 43.32 76.38
N ILE A 205 -28.29 43.16 75.05
CA ILE A 205 -29.49 43.52 74.29
C ILE A 205 -30.68 42.63 74.72
N VAL A 206 -30.46 41.32 74.83
CA VAL A 206 -31.50 40.36 75.25
C VAL A 206 -31.95 40.62 76.69
N ALA A 207 -31.02 40.89 77.61
CA ALA A 207 -31.32 41.22 78.99
C ALA A 207 -32.11 42.54 79.13
N ALA A 208 -31.84 43.52 78.26
CA ALA A 208 -32.56 44.80 78.25
C ALA A 208 -33.96 44.71 77.61
N SER A 209 -34.20 43.74 76.71
CA SER A 209 -35.48 43.61 75.98
C SER A 209 -36.71 43.53 76.89
N PRO A 210 -36.80 42.62 77.88
CA PRO A 210 -38.00 42.51 78.73
C PRO A 210 -38.22 43.78 79.58
N LEU A 211 -37.15 44.47 79.97
CA LEU A 211 -37.26 45.72 80.72
C LEU A 211 -37.87 46.84 79.87
N VAL A 212 -37.42 46.99 78.62
CA VAL A 212 -37.96 48.00 77.70
C VAL A 212 -39.38 47.65 77.26
N ASP A 213 -39.65 46.37 76.98
CA ASP A 213 -40.99 45.92 76.57
C ASP A 213 -42.02 46.09 77.70
N GLY A 214 -41.67 45.75 78.94
CA GLY A 214 -42.52 45.95 80.11
C GLY A 214 -42.79 47.42 80.42
N ASN A 215 -41.94 48.33 79.97
CA ASN A 215 -42.02 49.78 80.20
C ASN A 215 -42.25 50.60 78.92
N ARG A 216 -42.70 49.98 77.84
CA ARG A 216 -42.68 50.57 76.49
C ARG A 216 -43.30 51.97 76.42
N GLU A 217 -44.48 52.14 77.00
CA GLU A 217 -45.20 53.42 76.99
C GLU A 217 -44.48 54.51 77.81
N ALA A 218 -43.99 54.15 79.01
CA ALA A 218 -43.25 55.07 79.87
C ALA A 218 -41.94 55.52 79.20
N VAL A 219 -41.19 54.57 78.61
CA VAL A 219 -39.96 54.86 77.86
C VAL A 219 -40.23 55.73 76.64
N GLN A 220 -41.33 55.50 75.91
CA GLN A 220 -41.69 56.32 74.75
C GLN A 220 -42.01 57.76 75.16
N LYS A 221 -42.89 57.97 76.15
CA LYS A 221 -43.23 59.31 76.66
C LYS A 221 -41.99 60.07 77.14
N CYS A 222 -41.10 59.34 77.82
CA CYS A 222 -39.82 59.86 78.26
C CYS A 222 -38.90 60.31 77.12
N ARG A 223 -38.80 59.52 76.04
CA ARG A 223 -38.05 59.91 74.85
C ARG A 223 -38.64 61.16 74.21
N GLU A 224 -39.96 61.22 74.06
CA GLU A 224 -40.64 62.41 73.52
C GLU A 224 -40.39 63.67 74.38
N GLN A 225 -40.39 63.53 75.71
CA GLN A 225 -40.06 64.63 76.62
C GLN A 225 -38.59 65.05 76.50
N ALA A 226 -37.65 64.10 76.42
CA ALA A 226 -36.24 64.37 76.18
C ALA A 226 -36.02 65.12 74.85
N ASP A 227 -36.71 64.67 73.79
CA ASP A 227 -36.61 65.25 72.44
C ASP A 227 -37.18 66.66 72.37
N LYS A 228 -38.29 66.93 73.09
CA LYS A 228 -38.90 68.26 73.23
C LYS A 228 -38.02 69.19 74.07
N ALA A 229 -37.48 68.69 75.18
CA ALA A 229 -36.63 69.47 76.08
C ALA A 229 -35.19 69.64 75.60
N LYS A 230 -34.76 68.86 74.60
CA LYS A 230 -33.37 68.75 74.11
C LYS A 230 -32.36 68.50 75.23
N LYS A 231 -32.80 67.82 76.30
CA LYS A 231 -32.04 67.58 77.53
C LYS A 231 -32.34 66.19 78.06
N PRO A 232 -31.41 65.57 78.79
CA PRO A 232 -31.67 64.31 79.48
C PRO A 232 -32.77 64.50 80.51
N VAL A 233 -33.75 63.58 80.51
CA VAL A 233 -34.87 63.56 81.46
C VAL A 233 -34.78 62.32 82.34
N ARG A 234 -35.24 62.44 83.59
CA ARG A 234 -35.32 61.30 84.51
C ARG A 234 -36.64 60.58 84.30
N CYS A 235 -36.55 59.26 84.19
CA CYS A 235 -37.71 58.40 83.94
C CYS A 235 -37.79 57.31 84.98
N THR A 236 -38.97 57.15 85.54
CA THR A 236 -39.27 56.05 86.44
C THR A 236 -39.68 54.86 85.58
N ILE A 237 -38.96 53.76 85.71
CA ILE A 237 -39.27 52.48 85.08
C ILE A 237 -39.59 51.47 86.17
N GLU A 238 -40.52 50.57 85.87
CA GLU A 238 -40.86 49.44 86.71
C GLU A 238 -39.93 48.27 86.38
N VAL A 239 -39.09 47.89 87.33
CA VAL A 239 -38.27 46.69 87.24
C VAL A 239 -38.99 45.59 88.00
N ARG A 240 -39.49 44.58 87.29
CA ARG A 240 -40.05 43.38 87.94
C ARG A 240 -38.89 42.50 88.44
N PRO A 241 -39.01 41.86 89.61
CA PRO A 241 -38.02 40.87 90.03
C PRO A 241 -37.95 39.76 88.99
N ASP A 242 -36.74 39.28 88.69
CA ASP A 242 -36.55 38.12 87.82
C ASP A 242 -37.32 36.94 88.41
N GLY A 243 -38.46 36.61 87.81
CA GLY A 243 -39.26 35.46 88.19
C GLY A 243 -38.48 34.20 87.86
N GLY A 244 -37.77 33.68 88.86
CA GLY A 244 -37.13 32.37 88.79
C GLY A 244 -38.14 31.33 88.34
N ARG A 245 -37.80 30.63 87.25
CA ARG A 245 -38.28 29.29 86.98
C ARG A 245 -37.18 28.33 87.34
#